data_AF-A0AB32X143-F1
#
_entry.id   AF-A0AB32X143-F1
#
_cell.length_a   1.000
_cell.length_b   1.000
_cell.length_c   1.000
_cell.angle_alpha   90.00
_cell.angle_beta   90.00
_cell.angle_gamma   90.00
#
_symmetry.space_group_name_H-M   'P 1'
#
loop_
_entity.id
_entity.type
_entity.pdbx_description
1 polymer ?
#
loop_
_entity_poly.entity_id
_entity_poly.type
_entity_poly.pdbx_seq_one_letter_code
_entity_poly.pdbx_strand_id
1 'polypeptide(L)'
;MPPRNPDSDKIFDFVVNKGNGIKGLVDTGIESVPELYILPIEERLEASKVVPEEPIPVIDVSDWGDPQVTESICQAASKWGFFQIINHGVPLAVLYAVREAAHGFFGLPNEERNKYWIGNSPTDTVTLKTSFVPQAEGALEWKDYLTFRYVAGDQDPSALWPPVCKDQVVEYMKRAEPVIRKLLEVLLKGLKVKEIDKAREYTLMASPIVNLNYYPRCPNPDLTAGVRPHSDISTITVLLQDDNGGLYVRATDDDGWIHVPPVDGALVINIGDILQIMSNDRYKSIEHRVVANGSKNRVSVPIFVNPGPDAVFGPLPEVLESGERPLYKEVLFSDYFKYFFSKKHEGKKTMDFAKI
;
A
#
# COMPACT_ATOMS: atom_id res chain seq x y z
N MET A 1 -9.05 -23.79 9.57
CA MET A 1 -10.17 -23.31 8.73
C MET A 1 -11.04 -24.49 8.38
N PRO A 2 -12.38 -24.34 8.29
CA PRO A 2 -13.22 -25.37 7.71
C PRO A 2 -12.76 -25.67 6.26
N PRO A 3 -12.94 -26.92 5.78
CA PRO A 3 -12.61 -27.26 4.39
C PRO A 3 -13.49 -26.44 3.44
N ARG A 4 -12.90 -26.00 2.32
CA ARG A 4 -13.61 -25.28 1.27
C ARG A 4 -14.57 -26.24 0.54
N ASN A 5 -15.63 -25.68 -0.04
CA ASN A 5 -16.50 -26.41 -0.96
C ASN A 5 -15.71 -26.80 -2.24
N PRO A 6 -15.94 -27.98 -2.84
CA PRO A 6 -15.34 -28.40 -4.12
C PRO A 6 -15.25 -27.33 -5.22
N ASP A 7 -16.26 -26.47 -5.39
CA ASP A 7 -16.20 -25.43 -6.41
C ASP A 7 -15.26 -24.28 -6.03
N SER A 8 -15.17 -23.94 -4.74
CA SER A 8 -14.17 -23.00 -4.22
C SER A 8 -12.75 -23.56 -4.37
N ASP A 9 -12.55 -24.87 -4.24
CA ASP A 9 -11.23 -25.49 -4.47
C ASP A 9 -10.80 -25.43 -5.93
N LYS A 10 -11.72 -25.66 -6.88
CA LYS A 10 -11.42 -25.50 -8.32
C LYS A 10 -11.05 -24.07 -8.67
N ILE A 11 -11.76 -23.09 -8.11
CA ILE A 11 -11.47 -21.67 -8.34
C ILE A 11 -10.14 -21.29 -7.71
N PHE A 12 -9.86 -21.75 -6.49
CA PHE A 12 -8.57 -21.51 -5.84
C PHE A 12 -7.43 -22.12 -6.65
N ASP A 13 -7.59 -23.35 -7.14
CA ASP A 13 -6.58 -24.00 -8.00
C ASP A 13 -6.34 -23.20 -9.29
N PHE A 14 -7.42 -22.77 -9.96
CA PHE A 14 -7.32 -21.96 -11.17
C PHE A 14 -6.64 -20.61 -10.92
N VAL A 15 -7.09 -19.86 -9.92
CA VAL A 15 -6.62 -18.49 -9.67
C VAL A 15 -5.22 -18.49 -9.05
N VAL A 16 -5.00 -19.31 -8.03
CA VAL A 16 -3.79 -19.25 -7.18
C VAL A 16 -2.75 -20.28 -7.62
N ASN A 17 -3.10 -21.57 -7.67
CA ASN A 17 -2.09 -22.61 -7.92
C ASN A 17 -1.59 -22.58 -9.37
N LYS A 18 -2.48 -22.32 -10.33
CA LYS A 18 -2.16 -22.23 -11.76
C LYS A 18 -1.76 -20.82 -12.23
N GLY A 19 -1.82 -19.83 -11.33
CA GLY A 19 -1.34 -18.47 -11.60
C GLY A 19 -2.16 -17.65 -12.61
N ASN A 20 -3.47 -17.91 -12.72
CA ASN A 20 -4.33 -17.11 -13.58
C ASN A 20 -4.73 -15.75 -12.96
N GLY A 21 -4.67 -15.64 -11.62
CA GLY A 21 -5.12 -14.45 -10.89
C GLY A 21 -6.62 -14.19 -10.97
N ILE A 22 -7.10 -13.17 -10.28
CA ILE A 22 -8.50 -12.74 -10.38
C ILE A 22 -8.81 -12.21 -11.78
N LYS A 23 -7.83 -11.58 -12.44
CA LYS A 23 -8.02 -11.12 -13.82
C LYS A 23 -8.29 -12.29 -14.76
N GLY A 24 -7.53 -13.38 -14.68
CA GLY A 24 -7.76 -14.54 -15.53
C GLY A 24 -9.13 -15.17 -15.28
N LEU A 25 -9.63 -15.13 -14.04
CA LEU A 25 -10.99 -15.59 -13.73
C LEU A 25 -12.06 -14.69 -14.34
N VAL A 26 -11.89 -13.37 -14.24
CA VAL A 26 -12.81 -12.39 -14.85
C VAL A 26 -12.84 -12.51 -16.38
N ASP A 27 -11.69 -12.80 -17.01
CA ASP A 27 -11.60 -13.00 -18.46
C ASP A 27 -12.38 -14.25 -18.94
N THR A 28 -12.76 -15.17 -18.04
CA THR A 28 -13.64 -16.30 -18.40
C THR A 28 -15.12 -15.91 -18.53
N GLY A 29 -15.47 -14.66 -18.19
CA GLY A 29 -16.83 -14.15 -18.31
C GLY A 29 -17.73 -14.47 -17.12
N ILE A 30 -17.19 -14.57 -15.91
CA ILE A 30 -17.99 -14.81 -14.71
C ILE A 30 -19.09 -13.74 -14.53
N GLU A 31 -20.31 -14.18 -14.24
CA GLU A 31 -21.47 -13.30 -14.06
C GLU A 31 -21.74 -12.95 -12.58
N SER A 32 -21.09 -13.67 -11.66
CA SER A 32 -21.24 -13.47 -10.22
C SER A 32 -19.93 -13.66 -9.47
N VAL A 33 -19.77 -12.96 -8.34
CA VAL A 33 -18.63 -13.15 -7.43
C VAL A 33 -18.68 -14.56 -6.83
N PRO A 34 -17.62 -15.38 -6.97
CA PRO A 34 -17.59 -16.69 -6.36
C PRO A 34 -17.51 -16.62 -4.83
N GLU A 35 -18.03 -17.66 -4.16
CA GLU A 35 -18.04 -17.79 -2.69
C GLU A 35 -16.67 -17.48 -2.05
N LEU A 36 -15.58 -17.90 -2.69
CA LEU A 36 -14.20 -17.67 -2.26
C LEU A 36 -13.82 -16.18 -2.08
N TYR A 37 -14.55 -15.25 -2.71
CA TYR A 37 -14.32 -13.80 -2.64
C TYR A 37 -15.40 -13.06 -1.85
N ILE A 38 -16.45 -13.76 -1.39
CA ILE A 38 -17.55 -13.15 -0.66
C ILE A 38 -17.10 -12.89 0.78
N LEU A 39 -17.08 -11.61 1.17
CA LEU A 39 -16.79 -11.20 2.53
C LEU A 39 -17.94 -11.60 3.48
N PRO A 40 -17.64 -11.91 4.75
CA PRO A 40 -18.63 -11.95 5.82
C PRO A 40 -19.43 -10.64 5.86
N ILE A 41 -20.69 -10.70 6.28
CA ILE A 41 -21.61 -9.55 6.25
C ILE A 41 -21.03 -8.37 7.03
N GLU A 42 -20.47 -8.65 8.20
CA GLU A 42 -19.84 -7.70 9.11
C GLU A 42 -18.57 -7.02 8.55
N GLU A 43 -17.95 -7.61 7.51
CA GLU A 43 -16.76 -7.04 6.85
C GLU A 43 -17.09 -6.24 5.59
N ARG A 44 -18.33 -6.32 5.08
CA ARG A 44 -18.78 -5.56 3.91
C ARG A 44 -18.91 -4.08 4.27
N LEU A 45 -18.62 -3.21 3.32
CA LEU A 45 -18.78 -1.76 3.53
C LEU A 45 -20.26 -1.42 3.44
N GLU A 46 -20.85 -1.01 4.57
CA GLU A 46 -22.20 -0.46 4.58
C GLU A 46 -22.18 1.03 4.20
N ALA A 47 -23.09 1.44 3.31
CA ALA A 47 -23.18 2.84 2.89
C ALA A 47 -23.48 3.80 4.07
N SER A 48 -24.18 3.33 5.10
CA SER A 48 -24.45 4.06 6.35
C SER A 48 -23.19 4.39 7.15
N LYS A 49 -22.10 3.64 6.95
CA LYS A 49 -20.81 3.87 7.62
C LYS A 49 -19.90 4.82 6.86
N VAL A 50 -20.27 5.27 5.66
CA VAL A 50 -19.50 6.26 4.93
C VAL A 50 -19.84 7.65 5.47
N VAL A 51 -18.86 8.32 6.07
CA VAL A 51 -19.07 9.62 6.72
C VAL A 51 -18.89 10.77 5.71
N PRO A 52 -19.78 11.78 5.72
CA PRO A 52 -19.73 12.87 4.74
C PRO A 52 -18.78 14.03 5.10
N GLU A 53 -18.28 14.11 6.35
CA GLU A 53 -17.93 15.41 6.95
C GLU A 53 -16.44 15.69 7.22
N GLU A 54 -15.49 14.85 6.82
CA GLU A 54 -14.08 15.24 6.93
C GLU A 54 -13.24 14.76 5.74
N PRO A 55 -12.97 15.61 4.73
CA PRO A 55 -12.13 15.23 3.62
C PRO A 55 -10.69 15.06 4.08
N ILE A 56 -10.00 14.05 3.53
CA ILE A 56 -8.56 13.92 3.70
C ILE A 56 -7.86 15.18 3.17
N PRO A 57 -6.95 15.82 3.92
CA PRO A 57 -6.32 17.07 3.52
C PRO A 57 -5.61 16.96 2.17
N VAL A 58 -5.71 18.00 1.34
CA VAL A 58 -4.92 18.17 0.12
C VAL A 58 -3.94 19.31 0.35
N ILE A 59 -2.65 19.03 0.24
CA ILE A 59 -1.57 19.94 0.59
C ILE A 59 -0.77 20.29 -0.67
N ASP A 60 -0.69 21.58 -0.98
CA ASP A 60 0.21 22.08 -2.01
C ASP A 60 1.64 22.13 -1.46
N VAL A 61 2.53 21.34 -2.07
CA VAL A 61 3.94 21.23 -1.65
C VAL A 61 4.89 21.88 -2.67
N SER A 62 4.41 22.84 -3.46
CA SER A 62 5.25 23.61 -4.39
C SER A 62 6.39 24.36 -3.69
N ASP A 63 6.18 24.82 -2.45
CA ASP A 63 7.21 25.40 -1.59
C ASP A 63 7.45 24.56 -0.32
N TRP A 64 8.38 23.60 -0.41
CA TRP A 64 8.81 22.78 0.73
C TRP A 64 9.48 23.59 1.86
N GLY A 65 9.91 24.84 1.59
CA GLY A 65 10.53 25.72 2.57
C GLY A 65 9.53 26.44 3.46
N ASP A 66 8.25 26.51 3.06
CA ASP A 66 7.20 27.17 3.81
C ASP A 66 6.90 26.40 5.12
N PRO A 67 7.04 27.05 6.30
CA PRO A 67 6.64 26.46 7.58
C PRO A 67 5.18 25.97 7.61
N GLN A 68 4.26 26.59 6.87
CA GLN A 68 2.85 26.18 6.81
C GLN A 68 2.68 24.82 6.12
N VAL A 69 3.49 24.52 5.11
CA VAL A 69 3.50 23.20 4.45
C VAL A 69 3.97 22.12 5.43
N THR A 70 5.03 22.41 6.19
CA THR A 70 5.51 21.52 7.24
C THR A 70 4.44 21.27 8.31
N GLU A 71 3.83 22.33 8.82
CA GLU A 71 2.77 22.24 9.82
C GLU A 71 1.57 21.43 9.31
N SER A 72 1.12 21.68 8.08
CA SER A 72 0.00 20.98 7.46
C SER A 72 0.28 19.48 7.32
N ILE A 73 1.49 19.10 6.89
CA ILE A 73 1.89 17.69 6.76
C ILE A 73 1.91 17.02 8.14
N CYS A 74 2.52 17.65 9.14
CA CYS A 74 2.60 17.08 10.49
C CYS A 74 1.22 16.96 11.15
N GLN A 75 0.36 17.98 11.02
CA GLN A 75 -1.02 17.92 11.51
C GLN A 75 -1.81 16.82 10.80
N ALA A 76 -1.65 16.70 9.48
CA ALA A 76 -2.29 15.65 8.70
C ALA A 76 -1.87 14.24 9.17
N ALA A 77 -0.57 14.03 9.32
CA ALA A 77 0.01 12.78 9.81
C ALA A 77 -0.41 12.43 11.25
N SER A 78 -0.60 13.43 12.12
CA SER A 78 -1.02 13.24 13.51
C SER A 78 -2.51 12.99 13.68
N LYS A 79 -3.37 13.64 12.90
CA LYS A 79 -4.83 13.55 13.06
C LYS A 79 -5.47 12.51 12.14
N TRP A 80 -5.11 12.51 10.86
CA TRP A 80 -5.71 11.62 9.86
C TRP A 80 -4.81 10.44 9.51
N GLY A 81 -3.50 10.57 9.71
CA GLY A 81 -2.54 9.57 9.21
C GLY A 81 -2.48 9.47 7.68
N PHE A 82 -3.23 10.34 6.98
CA PHE A 82 -3.46 10.35 5.55
C PHE A 82 -3.53 11.80 5.06
N PHE A 83 -2.98 12.08 3.88
CA PHE A 83 -3.13 13.33 3.15
C PHE A 83 -2.83 13.12 1.67
N GLN A 84 -3.24 14.06 0.83
CA GLN A 84 -2.84 14.13 -0.57
C GLN A 84 -1.85 15.27 -0.75
N ILE A 85 -0.86 15.09 -1.62
CA ILE A 85 0.04 16.16 -2.03
C ILE A 85 -0.13 16.47 -3.50
N ILE A 86 -0.07 17.76 -3.85
CA ILE A 86 -0.07 18.28 -5.23
C ILE A 86 1.16 19.16 -5.44
N ASN A 87 1.52 19.41 -6.69
CA ASN A 87 2.72 20.19 -7.05
C ASN A 87 4.03 19.64 -6.43
N HIS A 88 4.09 18.33 -6.20
CA HIS A 88 5.24 17.63 -5.59
C HIS A 88 6.47 17.50 -6.48
N GLY A 89 6.37 17.88 -7.77
CA GLY A 89 7.50 17.93 -8.69
C GLY A 89 7.78 16.66 -9.48
N VAL A 90 6.99 15.59 -9.31
CA VAL A 90 7.01 14.44 -10.24
C VAL A 90 6.23 14.85 -11.48
N PRO A 91 6.81 14.76 -12.70
CA PRO A 91 6.09 15.14 -13.92
C PRO A 91 4.83 14.29 -14.12
N LEU A 92 3.71 14.92 -14.47
CA LEU A 92 2.43 14.22 -14.72
C LEU A 92 2.56 13.11 -15.77
N ALA A 93 3.37 13.33 -16.82
CA ALA A 93 3.63 12.33 -17.83
C ALA A 93 4.24 11.03 -17.26
N VAL A 94 5.03 11.12 -16.19
CA VAL A 94 5.60 9.94 -15.51
C VAL A 94 4.52 9.20 -14.73
N LEU A 95 3.64 9.93 -14.03
CA LEU A 95 2.51 9.35 -13.30
C LEU A 95 1.54 8.62 -14.25
N TYR A 96 1.19 9.26 -15.37
CA TYR A 96 0.32 8.65 -16.37
C TYR A 96 0.99 7.46 -17.05
N ALA A 97 2.28 7.55 -17.39
CA ALA A 97 3.00 6.46 -18.03
C ALA A 97 3.05 5.20 -17.15
N VAL A 98 3.27 5.32 -15.84
CA VAL A 98 3.29 4.14 -14.96
C VAL A 98 1.90 3.54 -14.73
N ARG A 99 0.84 4.37 -14.72
CA ARG A 99 -0.56 3.89 -14.72
C ARG A 99 -0.89 3.10 -15.98
N GLU A 100 -0.55 3.64 -17.15
CA GLU A 100 -0.76 2.97 -18.43
C GLU A 100 0.08 1.69 -18.54
N ALA A 101 1.30 1.70 -18.01
CA ALA A 101 2.15 0.51 -17.94
C ALA A 101 1.53 -0.60 -17.07
N ALA A 102 0.85 -0.25 -15.97
CA ALA A 102 0.07 -1.21 -15.19
C ALA A 102 -1.04 -1.84 -16.03
N HIS A 103 -1.86 -1.02 -16.70
CA HIS A 103 -2.87 -1.53 -17.62
C HIS A 103 -2.27 -2.40 -18.74
N GLY A 104 -1.14 -1.98 -19.31
CA GLY A 104 -0.41 -2.71 -20.35
C GLY A 104 0.04 -4.09 -19.88
N PHE A 105 0.67 -4.18 -18.70
CA PHE A 105 1.09 -5.47 -18.12
C PHE A 105 -0.10 -6.39 -17.86
N PHE A 106 -1.15 -5.88 -17.20
CA PHE A 106 -2.32 -6.70 -16.92
C PHE A 106 -3.08 -7.05 -18.20
N GLY A 107 -3.06 -6.22 -19.25
CA GLY A 107 -3.65 -6.50 -20.55
C GLY A 107 -2.97 -7.60 -21.37
N LEU A 108 -1.78 -8.07 -20.96
CA LEU A 108 -1.09 -9.16 -21.63
C LEU A 108 -1.85 -10.49 -21.53
N PRO A 109 -1.66 -11.42 -22.50
CA PRO A 109 -2.11 -12.79 -22.39
C PRO A 109 -1.65 -13.43 -21.07
N ASN A 110 -2.48 -14.32 -20.51
CA ASN A 110 -2.17 -14.96 -19.23
C ASN A 110 -0.82 -15.67 -19.23
N GLU A 111 -0.46 -16.33 -20.34
CA GLU A 111 0.83 -17.01 -20.50
C GLU A 111 2.02 -16.07 -20.32
N GLU A 112 1.91 -14.83 -20.80
CA GLU A 112 2.96 -13.81 -20.65
C GLU A 112 3.04 -13.28 -19.22
N ARG A 113 1.90 -13.05 -18.56
CA ARG A 113 1.84 -12.61 -17.16
C ARG A 113 2.36 -13.69 -16.21
N ASN A 114 2.01 -14.95 -16.46
CA ASN A 114 2.33 -16.09 -15.61
C ASN A 114 3.85 -16.41 -15.56
N LYS A 115 4.64 -15.89 -16.51
CA LYS A 115 6.12 -15.89 -16.43
C LYS A 115 6.65 -15.20 -15.18
N TYR A 116 5.88 -14.26 -14.62
CA TYR A 116 6.24 -13.50 -13.42
C TYR A 116 5.54 -14.02 -12.16
N TRP A 117 4.68 -15.03 -12.26
CA TRP A 117 3.96 -15.59 -11.11
C TRP A 117 4.92 -16.03 -10.01
N ILE A 118 4.47 -15.96 -8.76
CA ILE A 118 5.24 -16.49 -7.63
C ILE A 118 5.64 -17.95 -7.86
N GLY A 119 6.95 -18.21 -7.83
CA GLY A 119 7.55 -19.51 -8.15
C GLY A 119 8.01 -19.68 -9.61
N ASN A 120 7.52 -18.86 -10.53
CA ASN A 120 7.91 -18.87 -11.96
C ASN A 120 8.83 -17.70 -12.34
N SER A 121 8.78 -16.61 -11.58
CA SER A 121 9.48 -15.37 -11.92
C SER A 121 10.98 -15.57 -12.17
N PRO A 122 11.56 -14.95 -13.21
CA PRO A 122 12.99 -15.10 -13.55
C PRO A 122 13.93 -14.47 -12.51
N THR A 123 13.41 -13.67 -11.58
CA THR A 123 14.15 -13.03 -10.50
C THR A 123 13.24 -12.92 -9.27
N ASP A 124 13.83 -12.80 -8.10
CA ASP A 124 13.10 -12.53 -6.86
C ASP A 124 12.70 -11.05 -6.72
N THR A 125 13.22 -10.16 -7.58
CA THR A 125 12.95 -8.72 -7.52
C THR A 125 11.67 -8.28 -8.22
N VAL A 126 11.01 -9.17 -8.97
CA VAL A 126 9.67 -8.93 -9.50
C VAL A 126 8.81 -10.17 -9.30
N THR A 127 7.55 -10.03 -8.89
CA THR A 127 6.66 -11.18 -8.71
C THR A 127 5.19 -10.78 -8.89
N LEU A 128 4.46 -11.54 -9.69
CA LEU A 128 3.01 -11.47 -9.85
C LEU A 128 2.33 -12.36 -8.83
N LYS A 129 1.32 -11.81 -8.16
CA LYS A 129 0.52 -12.47 -7.14
C LYS A 129 -0.93 -12.04 -7.25
N THR A 130 -1.79 -12.77 -6.54
CA THR A 130 -3.21 -12.46 -6.37
C THR A 130 -3.55 -12.52 -4.89
N SER A 131 -4.44 -11.64 -4.43
CA SER A 131 -4.79 -11.46 -3.01
C SER A 131 -3.59 -11.22 -2.07
N PHE A 132 -3.81 -10.94 -0.79
CA PHE A 132 -2.71 -10.64 0.12
C PHE A 132 -1.94 -11.92 0.52
N VAL A 133 -2.57 -12.80 1.29
CA VAL A 133 -2.03 -14.12 1.68
C VAL A 133 -3.14 -15.17 1.48
N PRO A 134 -3.34 -15.66 0.23
CA PRO A 134 -4.48 -16.52 -0.13
C PRO A 134 -4.68 -17.75 0.76
N GLN A 135 -3.60 -18.28 1.34
CA GLN A 135 -3.61 -19.46 2.19
C GLN A 135 -4.11 -19.17 3.61
N ALA A 136 -3.99 -17.93 4.09
CA ALA A 136 -4.39 -17.50 5.44
C ALA A 136 -5.74 -16.76 5.47
N GLU A 137 -6.30 -16.45 4.31
CA GLU A 137 -7.52 -15.68 4.15
C GLU A 137 -8.80 -16.54 4.22
N GLY A 138 -9.83 -15.99 4.88
CA GLY A 138 -11.17 -16.58 4.87
C GLY A 138 -11.92 -16.31 3.56
N ALA A 139 -11.74 -15.10 3.02
CA ALA A 139 -12.20 -14.69 1.69
C ALA A 139 -11.04 -13.94 1.00
N LEU A 140 -10.82 -14.24 -0.28
CA LEU A 140 -9.78 -13.62 -1.08
C LEU A 140 -10.14 -12.17 -1.43
N GLU A 141 -9.13 -11.34 -1.59
CA GLU A 141 -9.24 -9.98 -2.09
C GLU A 141 -9.38 -9.96 -3.61
N TRP A 142 -10.22 -9.06 -4.13
CA TRP A 142 -10.47 -8.87 -5.56
C TRP A 142 -9.34 -8.04 -6.22
N LYS A 143 -8.11 -8.56 -6.15
CA LYS A 143 -6.89 -7.86 -6.59
C LYS A 143 -5.82 -8.82 -7.11
N ASP A 144 -5.25 -8.49 -8.26
CA ASP A 144 -3.93 -8.96 -8.68
C ASP A 144 -2.89 -7.84 -8.48
N TYR A 145 -1.63 -8.20 -8.28
CA TYR A 145 -0.56 -7.20 -8.23
C TYR A 145 0.78 -7.77 -8.69
N LEU A 146 1.53 -6.92 -9.38
CA LEU A 146 2.93 -7.15 -9.73
C LEU A 146 3.79 -6.33 -8.78
N THR A 147 4.57 -7.00 -7.92
CA THR A 147 5.44 -6.33 -6.95
C THR A 147 6.86 -6.25 -7.49
N PHE A 148 7.53 -5.12 -7.26
CA PHE A 148 8.92 -4.86 -7.61
C PHE A 148 9.70 -4.45 -6.37
N ARG A 149 10.84 -5.10 -6.15
CA ARG A 149 11.83 -4.69 -5.15
C ARG A 149 12.84 -3.79 -5.85
N TYR A 150 12.79 -2.49 -5.55
CA TYR A 150 13.64 -1.50 -6.18
C TYR A 150 14.86 -1.23 -5.30
N VAL A 151 16.05 -1.31 -5.88
CA VAL A 151 17.30 -0.92 -5.24
C VAL A 151 17.93 0.16 -6.10
N ALA A 152 18.02 1.38 -5.57
CA ALA A 152 18.56 2.51 -6.31
C ALA A 152 20.02 2.24 -6.73
N GLY A 153 20.33 2.46 -8.01
CA GLY A 153 21.67 2.23 -8.57
C GLY A 153 22.01 0.78 -8.93
N ASP A 154 21.15 -0.18 -8.59
CA ASP A 154 21.31 -1.58 -9.01
C ASP A 154 20.61 -1.82 -10.36
N GLN A 155 21.39 -1.79 -11.44
CA GLN A 155 20.86 -1.94 -12.81
C GLN A 155 20.52 -3.39 -13.16
N ASP A 156 21.17 -4.36 -12.50
CA ASP A 156 21.14 -5.78 -12.89
C ASP A 156 19.77 -6.44 -12.70
N PRO A 157 19.06 -6.26 -11.57
CA PRO A 157 17.79 -6.95 -11.33
C PRO A 157 16.66 -6.49 -12.26
N SER A 158 16.70 -5.22 -12.70
CA SER A 158 15.68 -4.66 -13.58
C SER A 158 15.73 -5.23 -15.00
N ALA A 159 16.83 -5.87 -15.41
CA ALA A 159 16.96 -6.48 -16.73
C ALA A 159 15.93 -7.59 -16.97
N LEU A 160 15.51 -8.28 -15.90
CA LEU A 160 14.56 -9.39 -15.95
C LEU A 160 13.11 -8.97 -15.68
N TRP A 161 12.85 -7.67 -15.48
CA TRP A 161 11.49 -7.15 -15.29
C TRP A 161 10.68 -7.17 -16.59
N PRO A 162 9.33 -7.16 -16.54
CA PRO A 162 8.50 -7.17 -17.74
C PRO A 162 8.80 -5.96 -18.65
N PRO A 163 9.21 -6.18 -19.91
CA PRO A 163 9.57 -5.09 -20.81
C PRO A 163 8.46 -4.06 -21.03
N VAL A 164 7.19 -4.48 -20.92
CA VAL A 164 6.01 -3.62 -21.11
C VAL A 164 5.86 -2.53 -20.06
N CYS A 165 6.46 -2.69 -18.87
CA CYS A 165 6.30 -1.74 -17.77
C CYS A 165 7.59 -1.35 -17.04
N LYS A 166 8.71 -2.02 -17.35
CA LYS A 166 10.00 -1.81 -16.67
C LYS A 166 10.40 -0.34 -16.63
N ASP A 167 10.52 0.30 -17.79
CA ASP A 167 11.12 1.64 -17.89
C ASP A 167 10.26 2.69 -17.17
N GLN A 168 8.94 2.54 -17.22
CA GLN A 168 7.99 3.41 -16.55
C GLN A 168 8.06 3.26 -15.02
N VAL A 169 8.20 2.03 -14.52
CA VAL A 169 8.39 1.78 -13.07
C VAL A 169 9.71 2.37 -12.60
N VAL A 170 10.81 2.16 -13.35
CA VAL A 170 12.13 2.69 -13.01
C VAL A 170 12.13 4.23 -12.99
N GLU A 171 11.57 4.87 -14.02
CA GLU A 171 11.50 6.33 -14.08
C GLU A 171 10.57 6.89 -12.98
N TYR A 172 9.44 6.22 -12.67
CA TYR A 172 8.57 6.61 -11.57
C TYR A 172 9.30 6.58 -10.23
N MET A 173 9.97 5.47 -9.90
CA MET A 173 10.77 5.35 -8.67
C MET A 173 11.84 6.43 -8.57
N LYS A 174 12.59 6.65 -9.66
CA LYS A 174 13.64 7.68 -9.73
C LYS A 174 13.12 9.10 -9.46
N ARG A 175 11.89 9.41 -9.91
CA ARG A 175 11.27 10.73 -9.69
C ARG A 175 10.58 10.84 -8.34
N ALA A 176 10.03 9.75 -7.83
CA ALA A 176 9.35 9.71 -6.53
C ALA A 176 10.35 9.75 -5.36
N GLU A 177 11.55 9.16 -5.49
CA GLU A 177 12.52 9.08 -4.40
C GLU A 177 12.89 10.44 -3.78
N PRO A 178 13.20 11.51 -4.55
CA PRO A 178 13.45 12.83 -3.96
C PRO A 178 12.24 13.41 -3.21
N VAL A 179 11.00 13.08 -3.63
CA VAL A 179 9.79 13.52 -2.94
C VAL A 179 9.61 12.76 -1.63
N ILE A 180 9.85 11.44 -1.63
CA ILE A 180 9.85 10.59 -0.44
C ILE A 180 10.85 11.12 0.59
N ARG A 181 12.07 11.44 0.17
CA ARG A 181 13.11 12.02 1.04
C ARG A 181 12.63 13.31 1.72
N LYS A 182 12.10 14.26 0.93
CA LYS A 182 11.55 15.51 1.46
C LYS A 182 10.39 15.30 2.44
N LEU A 183 9.48 14.37 2.14
CA LEU A 183 8.39 14.01 3.05
C LEU A 183 8.91 13.51 4.39
N LEU A 184 9.90 12.61 4.37
CA LEU A 184 10.52 12.08 5.58
C LEU A 184 11.25 13.18 6.36
N GLU A 185 11.99 14.07 5.69
CA GLU A 185 12.64 15.23 6.32
C GLU A 185 11.63 16.13 7.05
N VAL A 186 10.51 16.45 6.41
CA VAL A 186 9.43 17.26 6.99
C VAL A 186 8.81 16.56 8.21
N LEU A 187 8.44 15.29 8.08
CA LEU A 187 7.83 14.52 9.15
C LEU A 187 8.77 14.38 10.36
N LEU A 188 10.04 14.10 10.13
CA LEU A 188 11.03 13.97 11.20
C LEU A 188 11.36 15.30 11.86
N LYS A 189 11.41 16.40 11.10
CA LYS A 189 11.53 17.75 11.66
C LYS A 189 10.36 18.07 12.60
N GLY A 190 9.14 17.63 12.26
CA GLY A 190 7.97 17.70 13.16
C GLY A 190 8.13 16.90 14.46
N LEU A 191 8.99 15.88 14.46
CA LEU A 191 9.40 15.10 15.63
C LEU A 191 10.68 15.63 16.31
N LYS A 192 11.12 16.85 15.96
CA LYS A 192 12.34 17.53 16.46
C LYS A 192 13.65 16.87 16.05
N VAL A 193 13.63 15.95 15.09
CA VAL A 193 14.82 15.37 14.51
C VAL A 193 15.49 16.41 13.60
N LYS A 194 16.74 16.73 13.87
CA LYS A 194 17.47 17.80 13.16
C LYS A 194 18.06 17.35 11.83
N GLU A 195 18.56 16.12 11.77
CA GLU A 195 19.29 15.59 10.61
C GLU A 195 18.96 14.10 10.40
N ILE A 196 18.91 13.69 9.14
CA ILE A 196 18.82 12.30 8.71
C ILE A 196 20.22 11.89 8.25
N ASP A 197 20.94 11.17 9.11
CA ASP A 197 22.19 10.53 8.71
C ASP A 197 21.92 9.25 7.90
N LYS A 198 22.98 8.61 7.40
CA LYS A 198 22.87 7.37 6.61
C LYS A 198 22.23 6.22 7.39
N ALA A 199 22.40 6.16 8.72
CA ALA A 199 21.84 5.09 9.53
C ALA A 199 20.31 5.28 9.65
N ARG A 200 19.85 6.51 9.90
CA ARG A 200 18.42 6.84 9.90
C ARG A 200 17.79 6.65 8.54
N GLU A 201 18.45 7.10 7.49
CA GLU A 201 18.01 6.86 6.12
C GLU A 201 17.79 5.35 5.86
N TYR A 202 18.74 4.52 6.32
CA TYR A 202 18.64 3.07 6.20
C TYR A 202 17.45 2.50 6.99
N THR A 203 17.23 2.96 8.23
CA THR A 203 16.10 2.57 9.08
C THR A 203 14.76 3.09 8.58
N LEU A 204 14.72 4.11 7.71
CA LEU A 204 13.47 4.70 7.23
C LEU A 204 13.07 4.21 5.84
N MET A 205 14.02 4.08 4.92
CA MET A 205 13.70 3.98 3.49
C MET A 205 14.62 3.11 2.63
N ALA A 206 15.45 2.24 3.21
CA ALA A 206 16.40 1.42 2.43
C ALA A 206 15.76 0.38 1.50
N SER A 207 14.52 -0.06 1.75
CA SER A 207 13.90 -1.16 0.99
C SER A 207 12.56 -0.77 0.37
N PRO A 208 12.52 0.16 -0.60
CA PRO A 208 11.27 0.54 -1.23
C PRO A 208 10.71 -0.60 -2.09
N ILE A 209 9.41 -0.83 -1.96
CA ILE A 209 8.66 -1.80 -2.77
C ILE A 209 7.60 -1.04 -3.55
N VAL A 210 7.52 -1.25 -4.85
CA VAL A 210 6.44 -0.68 -5.68
C VAL A 210 5.55 -1.80 -6.19
N ASN A 211 4.24 -1.63 -6.05
CA ASN A 211 3.27 -2.55 -6.64
C ASN A 211 2.54 -1.88 -7.79
N LEU A 212 2.32 -2.63 -8.88
CA LEU A 212 1.25 -2.33 -9.83
C LEU A 212 0.05 -3.17 -9.40
N ASN A 213 -0.88 -2.56 -8.66
CA ASN A 213 -2.14 -3.22 -8.28
C ASN A 213 -3.14 -3.12 -9.43
N TYR A 214 -3.89 -4.19 -9.66
CA TYR A 214 -4.97 -4.26 -10.64
C TYR A 214 -6.23 -4.86 -10.02
N TYR A 215 -7.33 -4.14 -10.18
CA TYR A 215 -8.64 -4.46 -9.65
C TYR A 215 -9.58 -4.64 -10.84
N PRO A 216 -9.85 -5.87 -11.31
CA PRO A 216 -10.77 -6.06 -12.41
C PRO A 216 -12.18 -5.62 -12.04
N ARG A 217 -12.99 -5.29 -13.05
CA ARG A 217 -14.43 -5.05 -12.90
C ARG A 217 -15.08 -6.22 -12.16
N CYS A 218 -15.87 -5.92 -11.14
CA CYS A 218 -16.53 -6.90 -10.29
C CYS A 218 -18.03 -6.99 -10.59
N PRO A 219 -18.62 -8.17 -10.82
CA PRO A 219 -20.06 -8.30 -11.08
C PRO A 219 -20.93 -7.96 -9.86
N ASN A 220 -20.44 -8.20 -8.64
CA ASN A 220 -21.15 -7.88 -7.39
C ASN A 220 -20.19 -7.16 -6.42
N PRO A 221 -19.86 -5.88 -6.65
CA PRO A 221 -18.82 -5.18 -5.90
C PRO A 221 -19.07 -5.11 -4.39
N ASP A 222 -20.34 -5.08 -3.98
CA ASP A 222 -20.74 -5.00 -2.56
C ASP A 222 -20.49 -6.30 -1.77
N LEU A 223 -20.22 -7.42 -2.46
CA LEU A 223 -19.94 -8.71 -1.82
C LEU A 223 -18.45 -8.91 -1.49
N THR A 224 -17.55 -8.11 -2.07
CA THR A 224 -16.10 -8.31 -1.96
C THR A 224 -15.38 -7.01 -1.68
N ALA A 225 -14.05 -7.06 -1.55
CA ALA A 225 -13.20 -5.86 -1.45
C ALA A 225 -11.98 -6.03 -2.34
N GLY A 226 -11.50 -4.93 -2.91
CA GLY A 226 -10.20 -4.90 -3.58
C GLY A 226 -9.06 -5.11 -2.59
N VAL A 227 -9.14 -4.53 -1.39
CA VAL A 227 -8.24 -4.79 -0.26
C VAL A 227 -9.06 -4.71 1.03
N ARG A 228 -8.89 -5.68 1.92
CA ARG A 228 -9.59 -5.70 3.21
C ARG A 228 -9.04 -4.62 4.17
N PRO A 229 -9.78 -4.25 5.23
CA PRO A 229 -9.29 -3.33 6.26
C PRO A 229 -7.93 -3.76 6.83
N HIS A 230 -6.94 -2.87 6.74
CA HIS A 230 -5.57 -3.10 7.25
C HIS A 230 -4.88 -1.76 7.54
N SER A 231 -3.80 -1.79 8.32
CA SER A 231 -2.80 -0.72 8.36
C SER A 231 -1.53 -1.17 7.65
N ASP A 232 -0.79 -0.21 7.08
CA ASP A 232 0.48 -0.50 6.42
C ASP A 232 1.59 -0.66 7.45
N ILE A 233 2.45 -1.67 7.27
CA ILE A 233 3.67 -1.83 8.09
C ILE A 233 4.85 -0.99 7.61
N SER A 234 4.67 -0.14 6.60
CA SER A 234 5.73 0.71 6.05
C SER A 234 6.13 1.82 7.01
N THR A 235 7.18 2.57 6.69
CA THR A 235 7.45 3.88 7.30
C THR A 235 6.38 4.87 6.82
N ILE A 236 6.26 5.00 5.50
CA ILE A 236 5.18 5.70 4.82
C ILE A 236 4.82 4.95 3.53
N THR A 237 3.62 5.18 3.02
CA THR A 237 3.20 4.72 1.70
C THR A 237 2.91 5.93 0.82
N VAL A 238 3.36 5.88 -0.44
CA VAL A 238 3.10 6.89 -1.47
C VAL A 238 2.27 6.24 -2.57
N LEU A 239 0.99 6.58 -2.63
CA LEU A 239 0.01 5.96 -3.50
C LEU A 239 -0.38 6.89 -4.66
N LEU A 240 -0.15 6.40 -5.89
CA LEU A 240 -0.76 6.94 -7.08
C LEU A 240 -2.07 6.17 -7.39
N GLN A 241 -3.19 6.89 -7.41
CA GLN A 241 -4.50 6.34 -7.79
C GLN A 241 -4.77 6.54 -9.29
N ASP A 242 -5.70 5.74 -9.82
CA ASP A 242 -6.38 6.09 -11.07
C ASP A 242 -7.58 7.02 -10.82
N ASP A 243 -8.28 7.37 -11.89
CA ASP A 243 -9.40 8.33 -11.83
C ASP A 243 -10.69 7.72 -11.24
N ASN A 244 -10.69 6.41 -10.94
CA ASN A 244 -11.84 5.70 -10.39
C ASN A 244 -11.85 5.69 -8.84
N GLY A 245 -10.68 5.76 -8.20
CA GLY A 245 -10.59 5.83 -6.74
C GLY A 245 -11.02 4.56 -6.01
N GLY A 246 -11.76 4.69 -4.91
CA GLY A 246 -12.20 3.54 -4.11
C GLY A 246 -11.31 3.21 -2.90
N LEU A 247 -10.39 4.11 -2.56
CA LEU A 247 -9.72 4.10 -1.25
C LEU A 247 -10.67 4.67 -0.19
N TYR A 248 -10.76 3.97 0.93
CA TYR A 248 -11.49 4.43 2.12
C TYR A 248 -10.58 4.34 3.34
N VAL A 249 -10.58 5.39 4.15
CA VAL A 249 -9.77 5.51 5.37
C VAL A 249 -10.70 5.50 6.58
N ARG A 250 -10.31 4.82 7.65
CA ARG A 250 -11.08 4.78 8.89
C ARG A 250 -11.18 6.19 9.49
N ALA A 251 -12.39 6.62 9.80
CA ALA A 251 -12.62 7.90 10.48
C ALA A 251 -12.10 7.85 11.93
N THR A 252 -11.86 9.03 12.52
CA THR A 252 -11.29 9.17 13.87
C THR A 252 -12.26 8.77 15.00
N ASP A 253 -13.53 8.52 14.69
CA ASP A 253 -14.58 8.04 15.59
C ASP A 253 -14.76 6.51 15.58
N ASP A 254 -13.84 5.77 14.94
CA ASP A 254 -13.68 4.31 14.91
C ASP A 254 -14.81 3.46 14.31
N ASP A 255 -15.93 4.03 13.85
CA ASP A 255 -17.00 3.29 13.14
C ASP A 255 -17.21 3.74 11.69
N GLY A 256 -16.79 4.97 11.35
CA GLY A 256 -16.94 5.56 10.03
C GLY A 256 -15.82 5.24 9.02
N TRP A 257 -16.11 5.45 7.74
CA TRP A 257 -15.17 5.40 6.62
C TRP A 257 -15.23 6.69 5.80
N ILE A 258 -14.07 7.30 5.56
CA ILE A 258 -13.89 8.49 4.73
C ILE A 258 -13.46 8.04 3.33
N HIS A 259 -14.24 8.38 2.30
CA HIS A 259 -13.83 8.17 0.91
C HIS A 259 -12.72 9.16 0.54
N VAL A 260 -11.64 8.66 -0.08
CA VAL A 260 -10.56 9.50 -0.60
C VAL A 260 -10.75 9.70 -2.10
N PRO A 261 -11.28 10.86 -2.54
CA PRO A 261 -11.50 11.11 -3.95
C PRO A 261 -10.15 11.28 -4.66
N PRO A 262 -9.96 10.66 -5.85
CA PRO A 262 -8.79 10.91 -6.67
C PRO A 262 -8.70 12.38 -7.05
N VAL A 263 -7.53 12.97 -6.85
CA VAL A 263 -7.18 14.29 -7.37
C VAL A 263 -6.17 14.10 -8.50
N ASP A 264 -6.44 14.69 -9.66
CA ASP A 264 -5.57 14.55 -10.82
C ASP A 264 -4.16 15.06 -10.50
N GLY A 265 -3.17 14.24 -10.84
CA GLY A 265 -1.77 14.52 -10.55
C GLY A 265 -1.37 14.48 -9.07
N ALA A 266 -2.26 14.10 -8.14
CA ALA A 266 -1.93 14.00 -6.72
C ALA A 266 -1.33 12.65 -6.34
N LEU A 267 -0.57 12.65 -5.24
CA LEU A 267 -0.13 11.44 -4.55
C LEU A 267 -0.78 11.39 -3.18
N VAL A 268 -1.39 10.26 -2.83
CA VAL A 268 -1.89 10.01 -1.48
C VAL A 268 -0.75 9.49 -0.62
N ILE A 269 -0.52 10.10 0.53
CA ILE A 269 0.49 9.71 1.50
C ILE A 269 -0.21 9.18 2.73
N ASN A 270 0.24 8.04 3.24
CA ASN A 270 -0.17 7.57 4.56
C ASN A 270 1.00 7.13 5.42
N ILE A 271 0.82 7.31 6.72
CA ILE A 271 1.76 6.88 7.75
C ILE A 271 1.57 5.38 7.96
N GLY A 272 2.67 4.64 8.06
CA GLY A 272 2.63 3.23 8.43
C GLY A 272 3.06 2.99 9.88
N ASP A 273 2.91 1.73 10.31
CA ASP A 273 3.11 1.31 11.70
C ASP A 273 4.52 1.66 12.21
N ILE A 274 5.53 1.59 11.35
CA ILE A 274 6.92 1.88 11.72
C ILE A 274 7.08 3.33 12.14
N LEU A 275 6.56 4.28 11.34
CA LEU A 275 6.68 5.69 11.69
C LEU A 275 5.78 6.05 12.88
N GLN A 276 4.63 5.38 13.06
CA GLN A 276 3.84 5.53 14.29
C GLN A 276 4.66 5.09 15.52
N ILE A 277 5.32 3.93 15.46
CA ILE A 277 6.17 3.40 16.55
C ILE A 277 7.35 4.35 16.82
N MET A 278 8.06 4.77 15.78
CA MET A 278 9.20 5.71 15.89
C MET A 278 8.78 7.06 16.46
N SER A 279 7.58 7.53 16.11
CA SER A 279 7.02 8.78 16.63
C SER A 279 6.45 8.68 18.04
N ASN A 280 6.43 7.48 18.64
CA ASN A 280 5.78 7.18 19.92
C ASN A 280 4.31 7.66 19.93
N ASP A 281 3.53 7.24 18.93
CA ASP A 281 2.11 7.62 18.70
C ASP A 281 1.83 9.08 18.31
N ARG A 282 2.83 9.91 18.03
CA ARG A 282 2.58 11.28 17.54
C ARG A 282 2.00 11.32 16.13
N TYR A 283 2.42 10.39 15.26
CA TYR A 283 1.81 10.16 13.94
C TYR A 283 1.00 8.87 13.96
N LYS A 284 -0.02 8.78 13.10
CA LYS A 284 -1.01 7.69 13.16
C LYS A 284 -0.99 6.85 11.89
N SER A 285 -0.65 5.58 12.04
CA SER A 285 -0.99 4.54 11.08
C SER A 285 -2.48 4.22 11.20
N ILE A 286 -3.24 4.51 10.16
CA ILE A 286 -4.71 4.39 10.16
C ILE A 286 -5.16 3.21 9.30
N GLU A 287 -6.20 2.53 9.78
CA GLU A 287 -6.80 1.44 9.02
C GLU A 287 -7.46 1.99 7.76
N HIS A 288 -7.23 1.33 6.63
CA HIS A 288 -7.79 1.71 5.35
C HIS A 288 -8.17 0.47 4.55
N ARG A 289 -9.01 0.65 3.54
CA ARG A 289 -9.50 -0.42 2.67
C ARG A 289 -9.67 0.06 1.23
N VAL A 290 -9.82 -0.89 0.31
CA VAL A 290 -10.13 -0.60 -1.09
C VAL A 290 -11.39 -1.36 -1.50
N VAL A 291 -12.39 -0.66 -2.00
CA VAL A 291 -13.64 -1.28 -2.49
C VAL A 291 -13.45 -1.86 -3.89
N ALA A 292 -14.24 -2.88 -4.23
CA ALA A 292 -14.33 -3.36 -5.61
C ALA A 292 -15.18 -2.39 -6.45
N ASN A 293 -14.96 -2.37 -7.76
CA ASN A 293 -15.67 -1.49 -8.69
C ASN A 293 -16.45 -2.31 -9.73
N GLY A 294 -17.74 -2.03 -9.91
CA GLY A 294 -18.59 -2.75 -10.85
C GLY A 294 -18.64 -2.20 -12.28
N SER A 295 -18.03 -1.04 -12.52
CA SER A 295 -18.13 -0.30 -13.78
C SER A 295 -16.88 -0.42 -14.64
N LYS A 296 -15.69 -0.37 -14.03
CA LYS A 296 -14.41 -0.31 -14.74
C LYS A 296 -13.33 -1.14 -14.04
N ASN A 297 -12.35 -1.58 -14.83
CA ASN A 297 -11.08 -2.04 -14.28
C ASN A 297 -10.33 -0.83 -13.72
N ARG A 298 -9.64 -1.04 -12.60
CA ARG A 298 -8.88 -0.01 -11.90
C ARG A 298 -7.44 -0.45 -11.67
N VAL A 299 -6.52 0.50 -11.65
CA VAL A 299 -5.13 0.30 -11.20
C VAL A 299 -4.78 1.24 -10.05
N SER A 300 -3.75 0.87 -9.29
CA SER A 300 -3.08 1.80 -8.38
C SER A 300 -1.61 1.44 -8.25
N VAL A 301 -0.75 2.43 -8.00
CA VAL A 301 0.69 2.24 -7.93
C VAL A 301 1.25 2.75 -6.59
N PRO A 302 1.11 1.97 -5.49
CA PRO A 302 1.73 2.33 -4.21
C PRO A 302 3.23 2.02 -4.20
N ILE A 303 4.00 2.94 -3.60
CA ILE A 303 5.35 2.73 -3.14
C ILE A 303 5.30 2.59 -1.61
N PHE A 304 5.70 1.43 -1.10
CA PHE A 304 5.90 1.19 0.32
C PHE A 304 7.35 1.51 0.67
N VAL A 305 7.55 2.53 1.49
CA VAL A 305 8.87 2.96 1.94
C VAL A 305 9.20 2.24 3.24
N ASN A 306 10.18 1.33 3.22
CA ASN A 306 10.48 0.45 4.34
C ASN A 306 11.94 0.55 4.81
N PRO A 307 12.23 0.19 6.06
CA PRO A 307 13.60 0.01 6.55
C PRO A 307 14.40 -1.05 5.79
N GLY A 308 15.70 -1.10 6.05
CA GLY A 308 16.53 -2.25 5.74
C GLY A 308 16.08 -3.51 6.50
N PRO A 309 16.22 -4.73 5.95
CA PRO A 309 15.73 -5.97 6.58
C PRO A 309 16.27 -6.23 7.99
N ASP A 310 17.50 -5.81 8.26
CA ASP A 310 18.23 -5.94 9.52
C ASP A 310 18.17 -4.67 10.38
N ALA A 311 17.44 -3.64 9.95
CA ALA A 311 17.27 -2.42 10.73
C ALA A 311 16.45 -2.71 12.00
N VAL A 312 16.88 -2.11 13.11
CA VAL A 312 16.14 -2.07 14.36
C VAL A 312 15.46 -0.71 14.47
N PHE A 313 14.16 -0.72 14.78
CA PHE A 313 13.38 0.50 14.94
C PHE A 313 12.63 0.47 16.28
N GLY A 314 12.35 1.66 16.80
CA GLY A 314 11.67 1.89 18.07
C GLY A 314 11.45 3.39 18.26
N PRO A 315 10.83 3.82 19.37
CA PRO A 315 10.63 5.24 19.66
C PRO A 315 11.93 6.05 19.52
N LEU A 316 11.88 7.13 18.75
CA LEU A 316 13.03 8.01 18.54
C LEU A 316 13.44 8.67 19.87
N PRO A 317 14.75 8.79 20.17
CA PRO A 317 15.21 9.48 21.38
C PRO A 317 14.61 10.88 21.52
N GLU A 318 14.53 11.63 20.41
CA GLU A 318 14.00 13.00 20.35
C GLU A 318 12.54 13.11 20.83
N VAL A 319 11.73 12.06 20.66
CA VAL A 319 10.32 12.09 21.07
C VAL A 319 10.12 11.71 22.54
N LEU A 320 11.20 11.27 23.22
CA LEU A 320 11.25 10.91 24.64
C LEU A 320 12.04 11.92 25.49
N GLU A 321 12.71 12.89 24.88
CA GLU A 321 13.57 13.87 25.57
C GLU A 321 12.83 14.68 26.64
N SER A 322 11.50 14.84 26.53
CA SER A 322 10.69 15.61 27.49
C SER A 322 10.19 14.74 28.67
N GLY A 323 10.67 13.50 28.79
CA GLY A 323 10.37 12.58 29.90
C GLY A 323 9.20 11.64 29.62
N GLU A 324 8.70 11.58 28.38
CA GLU A 324 7.69 10.61 27.96
C GLU A 324 8.21 9.17 28.12
N ARG A 325 7.32 8.25 28.51
CA ARG A 325 7.65 6.82 28.55
C ARG A 325 7.53 6.24 27.13
N PRO A 326 8.43 5.32 26.74
CA PRO A 326 8.25 4.58 25.50
C PRO A 326 6.97 3.73 25.59
N LEU A 327 6.14 3.80 24.56
CA LEU A 327 4.96 2.93 24.40
C LEU A 327 5.30 1.62 23.69
N TYR A 328 6.45 1.58 23.02
CA TYR A 328 6.91 0.50 22.18
C TYR A 328 8.34 0.10 22.52
N LYS A 329 8.65 -1.19 22.37
CA LYS A 329 10.01 -1.72 22.44
C LYS A 329 10.70 -1.62 21.08
N GLU A 330 12.02 -1.76 21.09
CA GLU A 330 12.80 -1.90 19.85
C GLU A 330 12.53 -3.25 19.18
N VAL A 331 12.39 -3.24 17.86
CA VAL A 331 12.04 -4.41 17.06
C VAL A 331 12.91 -4.50 15.81
N LEU A 332 13.35 -5.71 15.47
CA LEU A 332 14.00 -6.01 14.19
C LEU A 332 12.96 -6.00 13.06
N PHE A 333 13.20 -5.23 12.00
CA PHE A 333 12.24 -5.09 10.90
C PHE A 333 11.89 -6.43 10.24
N SER A 334 12.87 -7.30 9.97
CA SER A 334 12.59 -8.62 9.40
C SER A 334 11.70 -9.51 10.28
N ASP A 335 11.75 -9.38 11.60
CA ASP A 335 10.88 -10.14 12.51
C ASP A 335 9.46 -9.56 12.52
N TYR A 336 9.34 -8.22 12.51
CA TYR A 336 8.05 -7.54 12.37
C TYR A 336 7.38 -7.87 11.04
N PHE A 337 8.14 -7.83 9.94
CA PHE A 337 7.69 -8.18 8.60
C PHE A 337 7.23 -9.63 8.53
N LYS A 338 8.02 -10.59 9.04
CA LYS A 338 7.60 -12.01 9.11
C LYS A 338 6.33 -12.19 9.93
N TYR A 339 6.21 -11.50 11.07
CA TYR A 339 5.01 -11.57 11.90
C TYR A 339 3.77 -11.07 11.14
N PHE A 340 3.88 -9.94 10.43
CA PHE A 340 2.80 -9.40 9.60
C PHE A 340 2.33 -10.39 8.53
N PHE A 341 3.25 -10.96 7.75
CA PHE A 341 2.93 -11.91 6.67
C PHE A 341 2.60 -13.34 7.16
N SER A 342 2.77 -13.64 8.45
CA SER A 342 2.36 -14.92 9.03
C SER A 342 0.84 -15.03 9.25
N LYS A 343 0.11 -13.92 9.09
CA LYS A 343 -1.32 -13.81 9.34
C LYS A 343 -2.02 -13.13 8.16
N LYS A 344 -3.35 -13.27 8.12
CA LYS A 344 -4.20 -12.45 7.25
C LYS A 344 -4.20 -10.98 7.72
N HIS A 345 -4.72 -10.07 6.89
CA HIS A 345 -5.04 -8.72 7.34
C HIS A 345 -6.00 -8.76 8.55
N GLU A 346 -5.58 -8.16 9.67
CA GLU A 346 -6.35 -8.06 10.92
C GLU A 346 -6.32 -6.62 11.48
N GLY A 347 -6.47 -5.62 10.62
CA GLY A 347 -6.42 -4.21 11.02
C GLY A 347 -5.06 -3.85 11.63
N LYS A 348 -5.07 -3.22 12.82
CA LYS A 348 -3.86 -2.72 13.53
C LYS A 348 -3.19 -3.73 14.47
N LYS A 349 -3.66 -4.99 14.55
CA LYS A 349 -3.17 -5.97 15.54
C LYS A 349 -1.68 -6.28 15.41
N THR A 350 -1.06 -6.00 14.28
CA THR A 350 0.37 -6.16 14.06
C THR A 350 1.19 -5.34 15.06
N MET A 351 0.72 -4.14 15.39
CA MET A 351 1.39 -3.24 16.33
C MET A 351 1.52 -3.79 17.74
N ASP A 352 0.65 -4.72 18.16
CA ASP A 352 0.72 -5.35 19.48
C ASP A 352 2.02 -6.16 19.66
N PHE A 353 2.68 -6.56 18.56
CA PHE A 353 4.01 -7.17 18.61
C PHE A 353 5.08 -6.25 19.20
N ALA A 354 4.94 -4.94 18.98
CA ALA A 354 5.91 -3.92 19.38
C ALA A 354 5.55 -3.18 20.68
N LYS A 355 4.31 -3.30 21.17
CA LYS A 355 3.87 -2.64 22.43
C LYS A 355 4.60 -3.21 23.66
N ILE A 356 4.77 -2.36 24.67
CA ILE A 356 5.31 -2.70 26.00
C ILE A 356 4.21 -3.18 26.94
#